data_AF-A0A7W0Q0R9-F1
#
_entry.id   AF-A0A7W0Q0R9-F1
#
_cell.length_a   1.000
_cell.length_b   1.000
_cell.length_c   1.000
_cell.angle_alpha   90.00
_cell.angle_beta   90.00
_cell.angle_gamma   90.00
#
_symmetry.space_group_name_H-M   'P 1'
#
loop_
_entity.id
_entity.type
_entity.pdbx_description
1 polymer ?
#
loop_
_entity_poly.entity_id
_entity_poly.type
_entity_poly.pdbx_seq_one_letter_code
_entity_poly.pdbx_strand_id
1 'polypeptide(L)'
;MDGQSAELTPTEFKLLYTLAQQPGRVATRDELLQKIWGRRETHRDRTVDVFVGRLRDKIDRRASKHTFVQTRYGVGYKLEAVPK
;
A
#
# COMPACT_ATOMS: atom_id res chain seq x y z
N MET A 1 16.41 -7.21 5.29
CA MET A 1 15.15 -7.92 5.03
C MET A 1 15.47 -9.38 5.18
N ASP A 2 15.01 -10.03 6.24
CA ASP A 2 15.55 -11.31 6.73
C ASP A 2 15.08 -12.51 5.90
N GLY A 3 15.02 -12.39 4.57
CA GLY A 3 14.70 -13.48 3.63
C GLY A 3 13.29 -14.09 3.76
N GLN A 4 12.49 -13.68 4.74
CA GLN A 4 11.17 -14.23 4.99
C GLN A 4 10.11 -13.61 4.08
N SER A 5 9.38 -14.47 3.36
CA SER A 5 8.23 -14.06 2.57
C SER A 5 7.15 -13.47 3.48
N ALA A 6 6.58 -12.33 3.09
CA ALA A 6 5.52 -11.68 3.85
C ALA A 6 4.14 -12.37 3.70
N GLU A 7 4.04 -13.45 2.92
CA GLU A 7 2.80 -14.18 2.61
C GLU A 7 1.67 -13.22 2.18
N LEU A 8 1.99 -12.38 1.18
CA LEU A 8 1.03 -11.45 0.62
C LEU A 8 0.01 -12.21 -0.24
N THR A 9 -1.25 -11.82 -0.11
CA THR A 9 -2.27 -12.21 -1.09
C THR A 9 -1.97 -11.57 -2.45
N PRO A 10 -2.52 -12.09 -3.56
CA PRO A 10 -2.32 -11.49 -4.88
C PRO A 10 -2.67 -10.00 -4.93
N THR A 11 -3.72 -9.59 -4.23
CA THR A 11 -4.18 -8.20 -4.18
C THR A 11 -3.26 -7.30 -3.36
N GLU A 12 -2.77 -7.77 -2.20
CA GLU A 12 -1.77 -7.05 -1.39
C GLU A 12 -0.45 -6.89 -2.15
N PHE A 13 -0.03 -7.94 -2.87
CA PHE A 13 1.14 -7.89 -3.73
C PHE A 13 0.94 -6.89 -4.88
N LYS A 14 -0.21 -6.92 -5.55
CA LYS A 14 -0.53 -5.97 -6.63
C LYS A 14 -0.57 -4.53 -6.13
N LEU A 15 -1.08 -4.29 -4.92
CA LEU A 15 -1.04 -2.98 -4.26
C LEU A 15 0.40 -2.53 -4.00
N LEU A 16 1.21 -3.38 -3.35
CA LEU A 16 2.62 -3.08 -3.09
C LEU A 16 3.38 -2.80 -4.38
N TYR A 17 3.21 -3.65 -5.39
CA TYR A 17 3.82 -3.52 -6.70
C TYR A 17 3.41 -2.22 -7.40
N THR A 18 2.12 -1.86 -7.35
CA THR A 18 1.63 -0.60 -7.93
C THR A 18 2.27 0.63 -7.28
N LEU A 19 2.45 0.60 -5.96
CA LEU A 19 3.14 1.68 -5.24
C LEU A 19 4.66 1.69 -5.53
N ALA A 20 5.26 0.51 -5.70
CA ALA A 20 6.69 0.34 -5.99
C ALA A 20 7.07 0.75 -7.43
N GLN A 21 6.16 0.63 -8.39
CA GLN A 21 6.40 1.06 -9.77
C GLN A 21 6.71 2.56 -9.89
N GLN A 22 6.31 3.37 -8.91
CA GLN A 22 6.51 4.82 -8.93
C GLN A 22 7.06 5.29 -7.58
N PRO A 23 8.34 5.01 -7.27
CA PRO A 23 8.96 5.38 -6.00
C PRO A 23 8.82 6.87 -5.72
N GLY A 24 8.39 7.22 -4.50
CA GLY A 24 8.21 8.61 -4.08
C GLY A 24 6.93 9.31 -4.59
N ARG A 25 6.22 8.75 -5.59
CA ARG A 25 4.93 9.28 -6.04
C ARG A 25 3.80 8.86 -5.10
N VAL A 26 2.87 9.78 -4.86
CA VAL A 26 1.62 9.49 -4.15
C VAL A 26 0.59 8.99 -5.15
N ALA A 27 0.11 7.77 -4.96
CA ALA A 27 -1.01 7.20 -5.70
C ALA A 27 -2.32 7.46 -4.94
N THR A 28 -3.31 8.02 -5.63
CA THR A 28 -4.63 8.31 -5.06
C THR A 28 -5.45 7.04 -4.85
N ARG A 29 -6.50 7.11 -4.02
CA ARG A 29 -7.42 5.99 -3.80
C ARG A 29 -8.10 5.56 -5.09
N ASP A 30 -8.61 6.50 -5.88
CA ASP A 30 -9.22 6.22 -7.18
C ASP A 30 -8.23 5.58 -8.16
N GLU A 31 -6.99 6.06 -8.27
CA GLU A 31 -5.97 5.44 -9.13
C GLU A 31 -5.67 4.00 -8.71
N LEU A 32 -5.54 3.74 -7.41
CA LEU A 32 -5.31 2.39 -6.89
C LEU A 32 -6.53 1.49 -7.13
N LEU A 33 -7.74 2.00 -6.94
CA LEU A 33 -8.98 1.28 -7.25
C LEU A 33 -9.07 0.90 -8.72
N GLN A 34 -8.82 1.85 -9.62
CA GLN A 34 -8.85 1.62 -11.06
C GLN A 34 -7.78 0.61 -11.49
N LYS A 35 -6.53 0.75 -11.04
CA LYS A 35 -5.43 -0.14 -11.46
C LYS A 35 -5.57 -1.57 -10.92
N ILE A 36 -6.07 -1.73 -9.70
CA ILE A 36 -6.08 -3.03 -9.03
C ILE A 36 -7.42 -3.75 -9.28
N TRP A 37 -8.54 -3.04 -9.21
CA TRP A 37 -9.90 -3.58 -9.30
C TRP A 37 -10.69 -3.15 -10.55
N GLY A 38 -10.21 -2.20 -11.36
CA GLY A 38 -10.88 -1.80 -12.60
C GLY A 38 -12.14 -0.96 -12.41
N ARG A 39 -12.33 -0.33 -11.24
CA ARG A 39 -13.50 0.51 -10.95
C ARG A 39 -13.12 1.82 -10.29
N ARG A 40 -14.04 2.79 -10.34
CA ARG A 40 -13.87 4.10 -9.70
C ARG A 40 -14.24 4.08 -8.23
N GLU A 41 -13.65 5.02 -7.49
CA GLU A 41 -13.98 5.29 -6.09
C GLU A 41 -15.43 5.77 -5.94
N THR A 42 -16.07 5.30 -4.87
CA THR A 42 -17.39 5.77 -4.44
C THR A 42 -17.24 6.46 -3.09
N HIS A 43 -18.22 7.29 -2.71
CA HIS A 43 -18.12 8.16 -1.54
C HIS A 43 -17.85 7.45 -0.19
N ARG A 44 -18.06 6.12 -0.12
CA ARG A 44 -17.81 5.29 1.06
C ARG A 44 -16.85 4.14 0.79
N ASP A 45 -16.08 4.19 -0.30
CA ASP A 45 -15.14 3.11 -0.61
C ASP A 45 -13.98 3.12 0.40
N ARG A 46 -13.75 1.97 1.03
CA ARG A 46 -12.65 1.76 1.97
C ARG A 46 -11.77 0.60 1.55
N THR A 47 -11.95 0.09 0.32
CA THR A 47 -11.24 -1.09 -0.17
C THR A 47 -9.73 -0.86 -0.09
N VAL A 48 -9.25 0.27 -0.62
CA VAL A 48 -7.82 0.60 -0.59
C VAL A 48 -7.32 0.70 0.85
N ASP A 49 -8.04 1.42 1.73
CA ASP A 49 -7.64 1.57 3.14
C ASP A 49 -7.53 0.20 3.85
N VAL A 50 -8.45 -0.73 3.60
CA VAL A 50 -8.43 -2.09 4.17
C VAL A 50 -7.21 -2.87 3.70
N PHE A 51 -6.92 -2.88 2.39
CA PHE A 51 -5.76 -3.59 1.86
C PHE A 51 -4.43 -2.94 2.25
N VAL A 52 -4.38 -1.61 2.39
CA VAL A 52 -3.22 -0.91 2.97
C VAL A 52 -3.00 -1.34 4.41
N GLY A 53 -4.05 -1.42 5.24
CA GLY A 53 -3.94 -1.89 6.62
C GLY A 53 -3.34 -3.29 6.72
N ARG A 54 -3.89 -4.23 5.94
CA ARG A 54 -3.37 -5.61 5.88
C ARG A 54 -1.93 -5.69 5.38
N LEU A 55 -1.60 -4.90 4.35
CA LEU A 55 -0.23 -4.82 3.84
C LEU A 55 0.73 -4.35 4.93
N ARG A 56 0.39 -3.28 5.67
CA ARG A 56 1.20 -2.76 6.78
C ARG A 56 1.39 -3.78 7.90
N ASP A 57 0.35 -4.53 8.26
CA ASP A 57 0.49 -5.58 9.28
C ASP A 57 1.45 -6.69 8.84
N LYS A 58 1.57 -6.95 7.54
CA LYS A 58 2.49 -7.96 7.00
C LYS A 58 3.91 -7.45 6.77
N ILE A 59 4.09 -6.18 6.38
CA ILE A 59 5.42 -5.64 6.05
C ILE A 59 5.96 -4.68 7.11
N ASP A 60 5.18 -3.67 7.51
CA ASP A 60 5.64 -2.60 8.39
C ASP A 60 5.73 -3.08 9.84
N ARG A 61 4.77 -3.89 10.29
CA ARG A 61 4.81 -4.47 11.64
C ARG A 61 6.00 -5.42 11.81
N ARG A 62 6.31 -6.21 10.78
CA ARG A 62 7.44 -7.17 10.79
C ARG A 62 8.80 -6.50 10.64
N ALA A 63 8.87 -5.35 9.97
CA ALA A 63 10.12 -4.60 9.81
C ALA A 63 10.56 -3.98 11.14
N SER A 64 11.79 -4.24 11.58
CA SER A 64 12.30 -3.72 12.87
C SER A 64 12.70 -2.24 12.82
N LYS A 65 13.16 -1.76 11.66
CA LYS A 65 13.82 -0.43 11.55
C LYS A 65 13.03 0.63 10.80
N HIS A 66 12.12 0.24 9.91
CA HIS A 66 11.43 1.16 9.01
C HIS A 66 9.96 0.79 8.84
N THR A 67 9.16 1.77 8.42
CA THR A 67 7.84 1.60 7.81
C THR A 67 7.94 1.97 6.34
N PHE A 68 7.19 1.30 5.47
CA PHE A 68 7.31 1.43 4.02
C PHE A 68 6.08 2.09 3.40
N VAL A 69 4.86 1.81 3.90
CA VAL A 69 3.63 2.35 3.27
C VAL A 69 3.18 3.58 4.02
N GLN A 70 3.30 4.75 3.39
CA GLN A 70 3.00 6.04 4.01
C GLN A 70 1.65 6.58 3.54
N THR A 71 0.88 7.14 4.48
CA THR A 71 -0.36 7.87 4.16
C THR A 71 -0.03 9.33 3.90
N ARG A 72 -0.54 9.87 2.79
CA ARG A 72 -0.66 11.32 2.57
C ARG A 72 -2.13 11.69 2.71
N TYR A 73 -2.49 12.29 3.85
CA TYR A 73 -3.87 12.65 4.17
C TYR A 73 -4.48 13.52 3.07
N GLY A 74 -5.73 13.22 2.69
CA GLY A 74 -6.43 13.90 1.60
C GLY A 74 -5.97 13.52 0.18
N VAL A 75 -4.88 12.77 0.01
CA VAL A 75 -4.32 12.44 -1.32
C VAL A 75 -4.34 10.93 -1.57
N GLY A 76 -3.66 10.14 -0.74
CA GLY A 76 -3.52 8.71 -0.98
C GLY A 76 -2.32 8.09 -0.28
N TYR A 77 -1.62 7.19 -0.97
CA TYR A 77 -0.55 6.37 -0.41
C TYR A 77 0.71 6.43 -1.27
N LYS A 78 1.87 6.28 -0.61
CA LYS A 78 3.16 6.14 -1.29
C LYS A 78 4.01 5.06 -0.64
N LEU A 79 4.93 4.50 -1.41
CA LEU A 79 5.98 3.63 -0.88
C LEU A 79 7.23 4.47 -0.60
N GLU A 80 7.64 4.52 0.66
CA GLU A 80 8.82 5.21 1.15
C GLU A 80 9.27 4.58 2.47
N ALA A 81 10.55 4.21 2.56
CA ALA A 81 11.15 3.74 3.80
C ALA A 81 11.37 4.92 4.76
N VAL A 82 10.60 4.94 5.85
CA VAL A 82 10.70 5.94 6.93
C VAL A 82 11.14 5.22 8.19
N PRO A 83 12.19 5.71 8.91
CA PRO A 83 12.60 5.14 10.18
C PRO A 83 11.44 5.08 11.19
N LYS A 84 11.41 4.01 11.99
CA LYS A 84 10.47 3.89 13.12
C LYS A 84 10.87 4.77 14.29
#